data_AF-A0A6V7JZR7-F1
#
_entry.id   AF-A0A6V7JZR7-F1
#
_cell.length_a   1.000
_cell.length_b   1.000
_cell.length_c   1.000
_cell.angle_alpha   90.00
_cell.angle_beta   90.00
_cell.angle_gamma   90.00
#
_symmetry.space_group_name_H-M   'P 1'
#
loop_
_entity.id
_entity.type
_entity.pdbx_description
1 polymer ?
#
loop_
_entity_poly.entity_id
_entity_poly.type
_entity_poly.pdbx_seq_one_letter_code
_entity_poly.pdbx_strand_id
1 'polypeptide(L)'
;HHCRQCGAVVCGPCSNKKLFLPGQGNGKAVRVCLQCYDAASKVKATSPTDSLNNSEQQRNSAESSGGDSSGDEEDGNKEEKHDE
;
A
#
# COMPACT_ATOMS: atom_id res chain seq x y z
N HIS A 1 -0.63 3.35 -8.60
CA HIS A 1 0.59 4.18 -8.39
C HIS A 1 1.48 3.50 -7.36
N HIS A 2 2.80 3.67 -7.44
CA HIS A 2 3.73 2.97 -6.54
C HIS A 2 4.42 3.96 -5.60
N CYS A 3 4.54 3.59 -4.32
CA CYS A 3 5.37 4.31 -3.36
C CYS A 3 6.85 3.96 -3.57
N ARG A 4 7.73 4.95 -3.74
CA ARG A 4 9.17 4.69 -3.92
C ARG A 4 9.91 4.36 -2.63
N GLN A 5 9.32 4.64 -1.47
CA GLN A 5 9.89 4.32 -0.16
C GLN A 5 9.60 2.87 0.26
N CYS A 6 8.37 2.39 0.08
CA CYS A 6 7.94 1.07 0.57
C CYS A 6 7.48 0.09 -0.54
N GLY A 7 7.42 0.52 -1.81
CA GLY A 7 7.00 -0.32 -2.94
C GLY A 7 5.50 -0.55 -3.08
N ALA A 8 4.68 -0.20 -2.09
CA ALA A 8 3.25 -0.48 -2.09
C ALA A 8 2.49 0.16 -3.27
N VAL A 9 1.46 -0.55 -3.77
CA VAL A 9 0.52 -0.07 -4.78
C VAL A 9 -0.61 0.72 -4.09
N VAL A 10 -0.80 1.96 -4.50
CA VAL A 10 -1.79 2.88 -3.96
C VAL A 10 -2.48 3.67 -5.09
N CYS A 11 -3.66 4.23 -4.81
CA CYS A 11 -4.32 5.14 -5.74
C CYS A 11 -3.60 6.50 -5.84
N GLY A 12 -4.00 7.34 -6.80
CA GLY A 12 -3.36 8.63 -7.07
C GLY A 12 -3.38 9.60 -5.89
N PRO A 13 -4.56 9.83 -5.27
CA PRO A 13 -4.69 10.66 -4.08
C PRO A 13 -3.85 10.19 -2.90
N CYS A 14 -3.76 8.87 -2.66
CA CYS A 14 -2.97 8.28 -1.57
C CYS A 14 -1.44 8.40 -1.75
N SER A 15 -0.97 8.89 -2.89
CA SER A 15 0.45 9.15 -3.18
C SER A 15 0.70 10.56 -3.70
N ASN A 16 -0.11 11.54 -3.27
CA ASN A 16 -0.02 12.92 -3.75
C ASN A 16 1.18 13.70 -3.17
N LYS A 17 1.97 13.12 -2.26
CA LYS A 17 3.13 13.77 -1.65
C LYS A 17 4.46 13.23 -2.16
N LYS A 18 5.50 14.04 -2.02
CA LYS A 18 6.86 13.73 -2.44
C LYS A 18 7.86 14.01 -1.32
N LEU A 19 8.87 13.15 -1.19
CA LEU A 19 9.95 13.30 -0.22
C LEU A 19 11.32 13.23 -0.90
N PHE A 20 12.29 13.92 -0.30
CA PHE A 20 13.70 13.74 -0.63
C PHE A 20 14.22 12.52 0.14
N LEU A 21 14.62 11.48 -0.58
CA LEU A 21 15.20 10.28 0.01
C LEU A 21 16.73 10.44 0.04
N PRO A 22 17.35 10.61 1.23
CA PRO A 22 18.81 10.57 1.33
C PRO A 22 19.28 9.15 0.99
N GLY A 23 20.25 9.02 0.07
CA GLY A 23 20.80 7.73 -0.37
C GLY A 23 20.27 7.21 -1.71
N GLN A 24 19.16 7.74 -2.22
CA GLN A 24 18.68 7.45 -3.58
C GLN A 24 19.15 8.58 -4.50
N GLY A 25 20.33 8.38 -5.09
CA GLY A 25 21.30 9.38 -5.56
C GLY A 25 20.92 10.30 -6.73
N ASN A 26 19.80 11.01 -6.65
CA ASN A 26 19.43 11.98 -7.68
C ASN A 26 18.89 13.31 -7.13
N GLY A 27 18.92 13.53 -5.81
CA GLY A 27 18.59 14.83 -5.20
C GLY A 27 17.21 15.38 -5.56
N LYS A 28 16.29 14.51 -6.00
CA LYS A 28 14.95 14.85 -6.50
C LYS A 28 13.91 14.30 -5.55
N ALA A 29 12.85 15.08 -5.30
CA ALA A 29 11.72 14.63 -4.52
C ALA A 29 10.95 13.53 -5.28
N VAL A 30 10.84 12.34 -4.67
CA VAL A 30 10.17 11.18 -5.26
C VAL A 30 8.80 10.95 -4.65
N ARG A 31 7.90 10.36 -5.43
CA ARG A 31 6.52 10.05 -5.00
C ARG A 31 6.51 8.99 -3.89
N VAL A 32 5.80 9.28 -2.81
CA VAL A 32 5.60 8.37 -1.68
C VAL A 32 4.13 8.33 -1.27
N CYS A 33 3.71 7.28 -0.57
CA CYS A 33 2.39 7.25 0.05
C CYS A 33 2.34 8.18 1.28
N LEU A 34 1.12 8.52 1.71
CA LEU A 34 0.90 9.38 2.89
C LEU A 34 1.58 8.84 4.15
N GLN A 35 1.51 7.52 4.37
CA GLN A 35 2.14 6.87 5.54
C GLN A 35 3.66 7.09 5.58
N CYS A 36 4.35 6.91 4.45
CA CYS A 36 5.79 7.17 4.36
C CYS A 36 6.12 8.66 4.49
N TYR A 37 5.23 9.54 4.02
CA TYR A 37 5.37 10.99 4.19
C TYR A 37 5.34 11.41 5.66
N ASP A 38 4.37 10.89 6.41
CA ASP A 38 4.20 11.19 7.83
C ASP A 38 5.35 10.61 8.67
N ALA A 39 5.78 9.38 8.36
CA ALA A 39 6.93 8.75 9.01
C ALA A 39 8.20 9.59 8.86
N ALA A 40 8.51 10.07 7.66
CA ALA A 40 9.68 10.93 7.43
C ALA A 40 9.57 12.29 8.11
N SER A 41 8.35 12.83 8.23
CA SER A 41 8.10 14.10 8.92
C SER A 41 8.32 13.96 10.43
N LYS A 42 7.99 12.80 11.00
CA LYS A 42 8.21 12.50 12.42
C LYS A 42 9.70 12.37 12.75
N VAL A 43 10.49 11.78 11.84
CA VAL A 43 11.95 11.66 12.00
C VAL A 43 12.66 13.02 12.01
N LYS A 44 12.17 14.05 11.31
CA LYS A 44 12.77 15.39 11.36
C LYS A 44 12.64 16.09 12.71
N ALA A 45 11.69 15.67 13.55
CA ALA A 45 11.40 16.31 14.84
C ALA A 45 12.10 15.64 16.03
N THR A 46 12.71 14.47 15.85
CA THR A 46 13.29 13.69 16.96
C THR A 46 14.70 13.22 16.63
N SER A 47 15.67 13.70 17.41
CA SER A 47 16.99 13.09 17.59
C SER A 47 16.89 11.57 17.81
N PRO A 48 17.91 10.79 17.41
CA PRO A 48 17.86 9.34 17.36
C PRO A 48 18.01 8.77 18.78
N THR A 49 16.91 8.68 19.52
CA THR A 49 16.82 7.80 20.68
C THR A 49 15.49 7.08 20.61
N ASP A 50 15.61 5.82 20.22
CA ASP A 50 14.81 4.68 20.67
C ASP A 50 13.27 4.80 20.58
N SER A 51 12.68 3.97 19.73
CA SER A 51 11.82 2.87 20.21
C SER A 51 11.08 2.24 19.04
N LEU A 52 11.38 0.96 18.86
CA LEU A 52 10.55 -0.02 18.18
C LEU A 52 9.12 0.10 18.70
N ASN A 53 8.20 0.71 17.94
CA ASN A 53 6.79 0.41 18.16
C ASN A 53 6.37 -0.65 17.16
N ASN A 54 6.81 -1.86 17.47
CA ASN A 54 6.22 -3.10 17.00
C ASN A 54 4.72 -3.08 17.31
N SER A 55 3.88 -2.76 16.32
CA SER A 55 2.43 -3.00 16.42
C SER A 55 2.13 -4.45 16.05
N GLU A 56 2.63 -5.37 16.88
CA GLU A 56 2.09 -6.71 17.01
C GLU A 56 1.33 -6.81 18.32
N GLN A 57 0.03 -6.48 18.29
CA GLN A 57 -0.99 -7.14 19.11
C GLN A 57 -2.37 -6.56 18.76
N GLN A 58 -3.06 -7.21 17.83
CA GLN A 58 -4.41 -7.67 18.12
C GLN A 58 -4.78 -8.87 17.24
N ARG A 59 -4.13 -10.00 17.56
CA ARG A 59 -4.64 -11.35 17.35
C ARG A 59 -5.84 -11.51 18.27
N ASN A 60 -7.01 -11.07 17.82
CA ASN A 60 -8.27 -11.46 18.39
C ASN A 60 -8.83 -12.60 17.56
N SER A 61 -8.69 -13.80 18.12
CA SER A 61 -9.48 -14.96 17.75
C SER A 61 -10.96 -14.60 17.77
N ALA A 62 -11.57 -14.61 16.60
CA ALA A 62 -12.99 -14.84 16.42
C ALA A 62 -13.11 -15.90 15.32
N GLU A 63 -12.65 -17.10 15.65
CA GLU A 63 -13.17 -18.32 15.03
C GLU A 63 -14.64 -18.45 15.46
N SER A 64 -15.55 -18.22 14.52
CA SER A 64 -16.96 -18.58 14.66
C SER A 64 -17.59 -18.78 13.28
N SER A 65 -17.55 -20.04 12.86
CA SER A 65 -18.68 -20.87 12.42
C SER A 65 -19.65 -20.40 11.33
N GLY A 66 -19.74 -21.25 10.28
CA GLY A 66 -20.92 -21.50 9.44
C GLY A 66 -21.04 -20.57 8.24
N GLY A 67 -21.35 -20.98 7.01
CA GLY A 67 -21.80 -22.21 6.35
C GLY A 67 -22.12 -21.79 4.89
N ASP A 68 -21.87 -22.64 3.89
CA ASP A 68 -22.85 -23.20 2.93
C ASP A 68 -23.79 -22.15 2.27
N SER A 69 -23.91 -21.91 0.95
CA SER A 69 -23.79 -22.76 -0.24
C SER A 69 -23.77 -21.89 -1.52
N SER A 70 -23.13 -22.42 -2.57
CA SER A 70 -23.53 -22.51 -3.98
C SER A 70 -24.28 -21.36 -4.69
N GLY A 71 -23.70 -20.90 -5.80
CA GLY A 71 -24.34 -20.10 -6.84
C GLY A 71 -23.59 -20.25 -8.16
N ASP A 72 -23.87 -21.36 -8.85
CA ASP A 72 -23.47 -21.71 -10.21
C ASP A 72 -24.33 -20.92 -11.20
N GLU A 73 -23.75 -20.05 -12.03
CA GLU A 73 -24.35 -19.61 -13.30
C GLU A 73 -23.18 -19.30 -14.26
N GLU A 74 -23.00 -20.18 -15.26
CA GLU A 74 -22.25 -19.93 -16.47
C GLU A 74 -22.94 -18.83 -17.30
N ASP A 75 -22.19 -17.88 -17.87
CA ASP A 75 -22.56 -17.36 -19.21
C ASP A 75 -21.32 -16.80 -19.92
N GLY A 76 -20.94 -17.49 -20.99
CA GLY A 76 -19.84 -17.09 -21.86
C GLY A 76 -20.27 -16.01 -22.84
N ASN A 77 -19.46 -14.97 -22.98
CA ASN A 77 -19.53 -14.12 -24.17
C ASN A 77 -18.23 -14.19 -24.98
N LYS A 78 -18.25 -15.19 -25.86
CA LYS A 78 -17.67 -15.34 -27.20
C LYS A 78 -16.66 -14.27 -27.70
N GLU A 79 -15.56 -14.80 -28.23
CA GLU A 79 -14.69 -14.15 -29.22
C GLU A 79 -15.50 -13.49 -30.34
N GLU A 80 -15.23 -12.21 -30.61
CA GLU A 80 -15.50 -11.62 -31.93
C GLU A 80 -14.17 -11.19 -32.55
N LYS A 81 -13.58 -12.14 -33.28
CA LYS A 81 -12.68 -11.87 -34.38
C LYS A 81 -13.55 -11.48 -35.58
N HIS A 82 -13.41 -10.26 -36.08
CA HIS A 82 -13.83 -9.91 -37.44
C HIS A 82 -12.69 -9.16 -38.12
N ASP A 83 -12.15 -9.79 -39.17
CA ASP A 83 -11.34 -9.20 -40.22
C ASP A 83 -12.09 -8.01 -40.88
N GLU A 84 -11.39 -6.90 -41.13
CA GLU A 84 -11.15 -6.35 -42.49
C GLU A 84 -10.01 -5.32 -42.46
#